data_AF-A0A0V1EC88-F1
#
_entry.id   AF-A0A0V1EC88-F1
#
_cell.length_a   1.000
_cell.length_b   1.000
_cell.length_c   1.000
_cell.angle_alpha   90.00
_cell.angle_beta   90.00
_cell.angle_gamma   90.00
#
_symmetry.space_group_name_H-M   'P 1'
#
loop_
_entity.id
_entity.type
_entity.pdbx_description
1 polymer ?
#
loop_
_entity_poly.entity_id
_entity_poly.type
_entity_poly.pdbx_seq_one_letter_code
_entity_poly.pdbx_strand_id
1 'polypeptide(L)'
;MSSVVFCVLSIFAVLSLRDLTYSDANLKQENMHPDEDEPKRYKQAFEDYARLIQSQFPGVVVKGETYPPPPYKATVAEVIRALKIVLILCILFEVDLAFMLNISMPPIYVWAMQNKISACLMLFFMSTAIENYLLSTGAFEIFMNDIPLWSKLDVGRIPQITELFGIINAHLNLSYTLS
;
A
#
# COMPACT_ATOMS: atom_id res chain seq x y z
N MET A 1 22.53 6.55 -29.08
CA MET A 1 22.12 5.88 -27.83
C MET A 1 22.45 4.41 -27.93
N SER A 2 23.25 3.87 -27.00
CA SER A 2 23.67 2.47 -27.05
C SER A 2 22.47 1.52 -26.84
N SER A 3 22.41 0.40 -27.56
CA SER A 3 21.29 -0.57 -27.51
C SER A 3 20.95 -1.07 -26.10
N VAL A 4 21.92 -1.06 -25.19
CA VAL A 4 21.75 -1.40 -23.76
C VAL A 4 20.81 -0.43 -23.05
N VAL A 5 20.86 0.87 -23.40
CA VAL A 5 20.01 1.90 -22.81
C VAL A 5 18.54 1.66 -23.19
N PHE A 6 18.27 1.28 -24.43
CA PHE A 6 16.91 0.93 -24.86
C PHE A 6 16.36 -0.31 -24.17
N CYS A 7 17.17 -1.36 -23.98
CA CYS A 7 16.75 -2.57 -23.26
C CYS A 7 16.43 -2.32 -21.79
N VAL A 8 17.27 -1.56 -21.08
CA VAL A 8 17.02 -1.26 -19.66
C VAL A 8 15.77 -0.39 -19.53
N LEU A 9 15.64 0.63 -20.37
CA LEU A 9 14.48 1.53 -20.34
C LEU A 9 13.18 0.85 -20.76
N SER A 10 13.21 -0.10 -21.70
CA SER A 10 12.01 -0.85 -22.08
C SER A 10 11.55 -1.77 -20.97
N ILE A 11 12.46 -2.42 -20.24
CA ILE A 11 12.11 -3.22 -19.05
C ILE A 11 11.51 -2.31 -17.97
N PHE A 12 12.09 -1.14 -17.70
CA PHE A 12 11.54 -0.19 -16.71
C PHE A 12 10.21 0.43 -17.12
N ALA A 13 10.02 0.74 -18.41
CA ALA A 13 8.77 1.21 -18.96
C ALA A 13 7.69 0.12 -18.87
N VAL A 14 8.02 -1.13 -19.18
CA VAL A 14 7.10 -2.27 -19.04
C VAL A 14 6.75 -2.51 -17.58
N LEU A 15 7.70 -2.40 -16.64
CA LEU A 15 7.42 -2.52 -15.21
C LEU A 15 6.54 -1.37 -14.70
N SER A 16 6.80 -0.13 -15.11
CA SER A 16 5.99 1.03 -14.72
C SER A 16 4.58 1.01 -15.35
N LEU A 17 4.44 0.52 -16.59
CA LEU A 17 3.15 0.31 -17.25
C LEU A 17 2.39 -0.87 -16.64
N ARG A 18 3.10 -1.90 -16.18
CA ARG A 18 2.53 -3.01 -15.41
C ARG A 18 2.01 -2.51 -14.06
N ASP A 19 2.72 -1.62 -13.38
CA ASP A 19 2.24 -1.00 -12.12
C ASP A 19 0.98 -0.13 -12.34
N LEU A 20 0.88 0.61 -13.46
CA LEU A 20 -0.34 1.35 -13.82
C LEU A 20 -1.53 0.41 -14.08
N THR A 21 -1.31 -0.65 -14.85
CA THR A 21 -2.38 -1.61 -15.17
C THR A 21 -2.75 -2.51 -13.98
N TYR A 22 -1.80 -2.77 -13.08
CA TYR A 22 -2.02 -3.48 -11.81
C TYR A 22 -2.86 -2.65 -10.84
N SER A 23 -2.75 -1.31 -10.86
CA SER A 23 -3.62 -0.42 -10.08
C SER A 23 -5.09 -0.53 -10.47
N ASP A 24 -5.40 -0.57 -11.78
CA ASP A 24 -6.78 -0.69 -12.29
C ASP A 24 -7.36 -2.11 -12.09
N ALA A 25 -6.50 -3.13 -12.06
CA ALA A 25 -6.91 -4.52 -11.84
C ALA A 25 -7.30 -4.79 -10.37
N ASN A 26 -6.66 -4.14 -9.41
CA ASN A 26 -6.97 -4.29 -7.99
C ASN A 26 -8.36 -3.73 -7.60
N LEU A 27 -8.82 -2.67 -8.26
CA LEU A 27 -10.20 -2.17 -8.09
C LEU A 27 -11.27 -3.18 -8.54
N LYS A 28 -10.91 -4.16 -9.38
CA LYS A 28 -11.82 -5.23 -9.81
C LYS A 28 -11.60 -6.55 -9.06
N GLN A 29 -10.49 -6.71 -8.36
CA GLN A 29 -10.09 -7.95 -7.66
C GLN A 29 -10.22 -7.93 -6.14
N GLU A 30 -10.66 -6.80 -5.55
CA GLU A 30 -11.12 -6.72 -4.14
C GLU A 30 -12.22 -7.76 -3.79
N ASN A 31 -12.72 -8.53 -4.76
CA ASN A 31 -13.69 -9.61 -4.55
C ASN A 31 -13.13 -11.05 -4.61
N MET A 32 -11.82 -11.31 -4.76
CA MET A 32 -11.31 -12.68 -4.58
C MET A 32 -9.80 -12.79 -4.32
N HIS A 33 -9.49 -13.35 -3.13
CA HIS A 33 -8.22 -13.92 -2.66
C HIS A 33 -7.33 -12.97 -1.82
N PRO A 34 -6.81 -13.41 -0.65
CA PRO A 34 -6.08 -12.55 0.26
C PRO A 34 -4.71 -12.18 -0.30
N ASP A 35 -4.41 -10.89 -0.33
CA ASP A 35 -3.11 -10.34 -0.74
C ASP A 35 -1.96 -10.90 0.12
N GLU A 36 -0.98 -11.51 -0.54
CA GLU A 36 0.19 -12.13 0.11
C GLU A 36 1.29 -11.13 0.51
N ASP A 37 1.10 -9.83 0.32
CA ASP A 37 2.09 -8.77 0.60
C ASP A 37 1.84 -8.00 1.92
N GLU A 38 1.09 -8.57 2.85
CA GLU A 38 0.96 -8.02 4.21
C GLU A 38 2.32 -8.06 4.94
N PRO A 39 2.73 -7.01 5.69
CA PRO A 39 3.97 -7.05 6.46
C PRO A 39 3.96 -8.29 7.34
N LYS A 40 4.94 -9.20 7.14
CA LYS A 40 5.01 -10.53 7.77
C LYS A 40 4.61 -10.57 9.26
N ARG A 41 4.83 -9.47 9.99
CA ARG A 41 4.46 -9.32 11.40
C ARG A 41 2.95 -9.28 11.67
N TYR A 42 2.14 -8.60 10.85
CA TYR A 42 0.69 -8.51 11.08
C TYR A 42 -0.04 -9.77 10.62
N LYS A 43 0.39 -10.35 9.49
CA LYS A 43 -0.08 -11.66 9.05
C LYS A 43 0.13 -12.75 10.10
N GLN A 44 1.33 -12.82 10.68
CA GLN A 44 1.63 -13.76 11.77
C GLN A 44 0.75 -13.51 13.00
N ALA A 45 0.60 -12.26 13.42
CA ALA A 45 -0.28 -11.92 14.52
C ALA A 45 -1.72 -12.37 14.22
N PHE A 46 -2.26 -12.03 13.05
CA PHE A 46 -3.58 -12.45 12.60
C PHE A 46 -3.75 -13.97 12.62
N GLU A 47 -2.80 -14.73 12.07
CA GLU A 47 -2.84 -16.20 12.06
C GLU A 47 -2.88 -16.78 13.49
N ASP A 48 -2.11 -16.22 14.41
CA ASP A 48 -2.11 -16.61 15.82
C ASP A 48 -3.46 -16.29 16.48
N TYR A 49 -4.01 -15.09 16.26
CA TYR A 49 -5.34 -14.71 16.74
C TYR A 49 -6.44 -15.61 16.18
N ALA A 50 -6.43 -15.85 14.87
CA ALA A 50 -7.42 -16.67 14.18
C ALA A 50 -7.44 -18.10 14.75
N ARG A 51 -6.27 -18.70 14.96
CA ARG A 51 -6.14 -20.03 15.57
C ARG A 51 -6.69 -20.06 17.00
N LEU A 52 -6.35 -19.07 17.81
CA LEU A 52 -6.75 -19.01 19.21
C LEU A 52 -8.27 -18.76 19.34
N ILE A 53 -8.83 -17.86 18.52
CA ILE A 53 -10.27 -17.58 18.49
C ILE A 53 -11.04 -18.81 18.04
N GLN A 54 -10.63 -19.48 16.97
CA GLN A 54 -11.29 -20.71 16.50
C GLN A 54 -11.26 -21.82 17.55
N SER A 55 -10.19 -21.90 18.35
CA SER A 55 -10.09 -22.90 19.43
C SER A 55 -11.05 -22.64 20.59
N GLN A 56 -11.30 -21.37 20.94
CA GLN A 56 -12.18 -20.98 22.06
C GLN A 56 -13.63 -20.81 21.64
N PHE A 57 -13.88 -20.40 20.40
CA PHE A 57 -15.20 -20.09 19.85
C PHE A 57 -15.39 -20.83 18.52
N PRO A 58 -15.67 -22.16 18.54
CA PRO A 58 -15.74 -22.97 17.32
C PRO A 58 -16.88 -22.60 16.36
N GLY A 59 -17.85 -21.80 16.81
CA GLY A 59 -18.93 -21.25 15.97
C GLY A 59 -18.60 -19.92 15.28
N VAL A 60 -17.45 -19.29 15.57
CA VAL A 60 -17.07 -17.98 15.02
C VAL A 60 -16.19 -18.16 13.78
N VAL A 61 -16.61 -17.57 12.66
CA VAL A 61 -15.83 -17.56 11.42
C VAL A 61 -14.90 -16.34 11.42
N VAL A 62 -13.60 -16.58 11.35
CA VAL A 62 -12.58 -15.52 11.26
C VAL A 62 -12.21 -15.29 9.81
N LYS A 63 -12.27 -14.03 9.36
CA LYS A 63 -11.82 -13.59 8.03
C LYS A 63 -10.76 -12.52 8.21
N GLY A 64 -9.75 -12.54 7.33
CA GLY A 64 -8.69 -11.54 7.28
C GLY A 64 -8.88 -10.66 6.05
N GLU A 65 -8.78 -9.35 6.22
CA GLU A 65 -8.91 -8.35 5.17
C GLU A 65 -7.83 -7.26 5.35
N THR A 66 -7.44 -6.62 4.26
CA THR A 66 -6.46 -5.54 4.28
C THR A 66 -7.15 -4.22 4.62
N TYR A 67 -6.63 -3.52 5.63
CA TYR A 67 -7.21 -2.25 6.03
C TYR A 67 -6.91 -1.16 4.97
N PRO A 68 -7.94 -0.51 4.38
CA PRO A 68 -7.73 0.44 3.30
C PRO A 68 -7.04 1.72 3.78
N PRO A 69 -6.14 2.31 2.98
CA PRO A 69 -5.55 3.60 3.31
C PRO A 69 -6.61 4.71 3.33
N PRO A 70 -6.44 5.73 4.20
CA PRO A 70 -7.29 6.91 4.17
C PRO A 70 -7.34 7.54 2.77
N PRO A 71 -8.51 8.01 2.29
CA PRO A 71 -8.67 8.48 0.91
C PRO A 71 -7.64 9.52 0.48
N TYR A 72 -7.31 10.47 1.37
CA TYR A 72 -6.31 11.50 1.06
C TYR A 72 -4.90 10.92 0.82
N LYS A 73 -4.50 9.86 1.55
CA LYS A 73 -3.20 9.19 1.33
C LYS A 73 -3.21 8.41 0.02
N ALA A 74 -4.31 7.73 -0.28
CA ALA A 74 -4.49 6.99 -1.51
C ALA A 74 -4.40 7.91 -2.74
N THR A 75 -5.11 9.05 -2.72
CA THR A 75 -5.06 10.03 -3.81
C THR A 75 -3.66 10.61 -3.99
N VAL A 76 -2.95 10.93 -2.90
CA VAL A 76 -1.56 11.43 -3.01
C VAL A 76 -0.63 10.37 -3.60
N ALA A 77 -0.77 9.10 -3.18
CA ALA A 77 0.02 8.00 -3.74
C ALA A 77 -0.25 7.83 -5.25
N GLU A 78 -1.50 7.94 -5.67
CA GLU A 78 -1.88 7.89 -7.09
C GLU A 78 -1.27 9.04 -7.90
N VAL A 79 -1.31 10.27 -7.39
CA VAL A 79 -0.68 11.43 -8.03
C VAL A 79 0.83 11.24 -8.15
N ILE A 80 1.49 10.74 -7.10
CA ILE A 80 2.93 10.44 -7.14
C ILE A 80 3.24 9.40 -8.21
N ARG A 81 2.42 8.34 -8.31
CA ARG A 81 2.57 7.28 -9.30
C ARG A 81 2.49 7.81 -10.73
N ALA A 82 1.52 8.69 -11.01
CA ALA A 82 1.38 9.33 -12.31
C ALA A 82 2.54 10.30 -12.60
N LEU A 83 2.88 11.15 -11.64
CA LEU A 83 3.95 12.14 -11.77
C LEU A 83 5.31 11.49 -12.03
N LYS A 84 5.61 10.38 -11.35
CA LYS A 84 6.82 9.56 -11.54
C LYS A 84 7.02 9.18 -13.01
N ILE A 85 5.96 8.73 -13.67
CA ILE A 85 6.02 8.29 -15.07
C ILE A 85 6.27 9.47 -15.99
N VAL A 86 5.57 10.59 -15.78
CA VAL A 86 5.79 11.82 -16.56
C VAL A 86 7.24 12.29 -16.45
N LEU A 87 7.78 12.36 -15.23
CA LEU A 87 9.15 12.79 -14.99
C LEU A 87 10.19 11.86 -15.61
N ILE A 88 9.98 10.53 -15.54
CA ILE A 88 10.85 9.56 -16.22
C ILE A 88 10.84 9.83 -17.73
N LEU A 89 9.67 9.95 -18.36
CA LEU A 89 9.58 10.21 -19.80
C LEU A 89 10.28 11.51 -20.19
N CYS A 90 10.11 12.58 -19.40
CA CYS A 90 10.80 13.84 -19.65
C CYS A 90 12.33 13.71 -19.60
N ILE A 91 12.89 12.95 -18.65
CA ILE A 91 14.34 12.69 -18.56
C ILE A 91 14.84 11.90 -19.78
N LEU A 92 14.06 10.93 -20.26
CA LEU A 92 14.44 10.08 -21.39
C LEU A 92 14.41 10.84 -22.72
N PHE A 93 13.38 11.67 -22.92
CA PHE A 93 13.19 12.46 -24.14
C PHE A 93 13.91 13.81 -24.11
N GLU A 94 14.66 14.13 -23.05
CA GLU A 94 15.35 15.43 -22.89
C GLU A 94 14.41 16.62 -23.01
N VAL A 95 13.17 16.47 -22.52
CA VAL A 95 12.17 17.54 -22.58
C VAL A 95 12.60 18.66 -21.63
N ASP A 96 12.82 19.86 -22.15
CA ASP A 96 13.23 21.01 -21.32
C ASP A 96 12.05 21.58 -20.52
N LEU A 97 11.77 20.99 -19.35
CA LEU A 97 10.76 21.49 -18.42
C LEU A 97 11.11 22.88 -17.88
N ALA A 98 12.39 23.20 -17.71
CA ALA A 98 12.81 24.47 -17.13
C ALA A 98 12.45 25.63 -18.08
N PHE A 99 12.67 25.44 -19.38
CA PHE A 99 12.21 26.36 -20.42
C PHE A 99 10.68 26.48 -20.45
N MET A 100 9.95 25.36 -20.41
CA MET A 100 8.48 25.38 -20.42
C MET A 100 7.87 26.07 -19.20
N LEU A 101 8.49 25.94 -18.03
CA LEU A 101 8.03 26.53 -16.77
C LEU A 101 8.63 27.93 -16.52
N ASN A 102 9.48 28.42 -17.42
CA ASN A 102 10.17 29.70 -17.33
C ASN A 102 10.97 29.87 -16.01
N ILE A 103 11.58 28.77 -15.54
CA ILE A 103 12.39 28.71 -14.32
C ILE A 103 13.87 28.49 -14.67
N SER A 104 14.78 28.95 -13.81
CA SER A 104 16.20 28.59 -13.95
C SER A 104 16.39 27.10 -13.67
N MET A 105 17.23 26.45 -14.49
CA MET A 105 17.43 25.01 -14.42
C MET A 105 18.11 24.61 -13.10
N PRO A 106 17.46 23.82 -12.23
CA PRO A 106 18.02 23.48 -10.93
C PRO A 106 19.20 22.49 -11.08
N PRO A 107 20.21 22.52 -10.18
CA PRO A 107 21.40 21.66 -10.29
C PRO A 107 21.08 20.16 -10.34
N ILE A 108 20.04 19.72 -9.63
CA ILE A 108 19.62 18.32 -9.63
C ILE A 108 19.09 17.86 -10.98
N TYR A 109 18.46 18.78 -11.73
CA TYR A 109 17.95 18.50 -13.06
C TYR A 109 19.08 18.45 -14.09
N VAL A 110 20.08 19.34 -13.98
CA VAL A 110 21.31 19.26 -14.80
C VAL A 110 22.02 17.93 -14.57
N TRP A 111 22.17 17.51 -13.30
CA TRP A 111 22.76 16.22 -12.95
C TRP A 111 21.95 15.05 -13.53
N ALA A 112 20.61 15.12 -13.46
CA ALA A 112 19.73 14.08 -14.00
C ALA A 112 19.87 13.93 -15.53
N MET A 113 20.01 15.04 -16.26
CA MET A 113 20.22 15.01 -17.72
C MET A 113 21.57 14.41 -18.10
N GLN A 114 22.60 14.60 -17.27
CA GLN A 114 23.91 13.97 -17.44
C GLN A 114 23.93 12.48 -17.06
N ASN A 115 23.08 12.05 -16.12
CA ASN A 115 23.06 10.70 -15.54
C ASN A 115 21.67 10.04 -15.63
N LYS A 116 21.08 10.01 -16.82
CA LYS A 116 19.67 9.66 -17.04
C LYS A 116 19.25 8.33 -16.43
N ILE A 117 20.05 7.28 -16.60
CA ILE A 117 19.73 5.95 -16.08
C ILE A 117 19.69 5.98 -14.56
N SER A 118 20.74 6.51 -13.92
CA SER A 118 20.83 6.64 -12.47
C SER A 118 19.70 7.51 -11.91
N ALA A 119 19.38 8.62 -12.58
CA ALA A 119 18.29 9.50 -12.19
C ALA A 119 16.92 8.81 -12.27
N CYS A 120 16.63 8.10 -13.36
CA CYS A 120 15.38 7.34 -13.52
C CYS A 120 15.24 6.24 -12.47
N LEU A 121 16.33 5.51 -12.18
CA LEU A 121 16.35 4.47 -11.14
C LEU A 121 16.07 5.07 -9.76
N MET A 122 16.76 6.14 -9.40
CA MET A 122 16.57 6.80 -8.11
C MET A 122 15.16 7.33 -7.97
N LEU A 123 14.63 7.99 -9.01
CA LEU A 123 13.26 8.50 -9.03
C LEU A 123 12.23 7.37 -8.90
N PHE A 124 12.44 6.25 -9.59
CA PHE A 124 11.55 5.09 -9.51
C PHE A 124 11.52 4.53 -8.09
N PHE A 125 12.69 4.19 -7.52
CA PHE A 125 12.75 3.60 -6.18
C PHE A 125 12.28 4.55 -5.09
N MET A 126 12.67 5.84 -5.13
CA MET A 126 12.24 6.81 -4.13
C MET A 126 10.73 7.04 -4.18
N SER A 127 10.15 7.18 -5.37
CA SER A 127 8.72 7.38 -5.51
C SER A 127 7.95 6.15 -5.06
N THR A 128 8.38 4.94 -5.46
CA THR A 128 7.77 3.68 -5.00
C THR A 128 7.88 3.51 -3.48
N ALA A 129 8.99 3.92 -2.85
CA ALA A 129 9.12 3.89 -1.39
C ALA A 129 8.13 4.86 -0.71
N ILE A 130 7.93 6.05 -1.27
CA ILE A 130 6.97 7.03 -0.75
C ILE A 130 5.53 6.56 -0.96
N GLU A 131 5.20 6.01 -2.14
CA GLU A 131 3.89 5.39 -2.42
C GLU A 131 3.57 4.31 -1.39
N ASN A 132 4.50 3.38 -1.15
CA ASN A 132 4.34 2.31 -0.17
C ASN A 132 4.18 2.84 1.26
N TYR A 133 4.90 3.92 1.61
CA TYR A 133 4.75 4.56 2.91
C TYR A 133 3.36 5.19 3.10
N LEU A 134 2.82 5.83 2.06
CA LEU A 134 1.49 6.44 2.10
C LEU A 134 0.37 5.41 2.18
N LEU A 135 0.51 4.29 1.47
CA LEU A 135 -0.47 3.20 1.46
C LEU A 135 -0.40 2.33 2.73
N SER A 136 0.75 2.33 3.42
CA SER A 136 0.90 1.62 4.69
C SER A 136 0.15 2.34 5.82
N THR A 137 -0.93 1.73 6.31
CA THR A 137 -1.74 2.29 7.41
C THR A 137 -1.23 1.91 8.79
N GLY A 138 -0.62 0.73 8.91
CA GLY A 138 -0.21 0.17 10.19
C GLY A 138 -1.38 -0.11 11.15
N ALA A 139 -2.61 -0.15 10.62
CA ALA A 139 -3.82 -0.45 11.36
C ALA A 139 -3.88 -1.93 11.73
N PHE A 140 -4.61 -2.24 12.79
CA PHE A 140 -4.95 -3.61 13.16
C PHE A 140 -6.31 -3.52 13.84
N GLU A 141 -7.33 -3.87 13.07
CA GLU A 141 -8.72 -3.63 13.41
C GLU A 141 -9.43 -4.98 13.53
N ILE A 142 -10.28 -5.12 14.53
CA ILE A 142 -11.07 -6.34 14.75
C ILE A 142 -12.54 -5.94 14.75
N PHE A 143 -13.30 -6.55 13.85
CA PHE A 143 -14.74 -6.38 13.74
C PHE A 143 -15.45 -7.70 14.04
N MET A 144 -16.65 -7.60 14.60
CA MET A 144 -17.57 -8.73 14.77
C MET A 144 -18.94 -8.31 14.28
N ASN A 145 -19.44 -8.99 13.23
CA ASN A 145 -20.71 -8.65 12.58
C ASN A 145 -20.82 -7.14 12.27
N ASP A 146 -19.79 -6.59 11.62
CA ASP A 146 -19.66 -5.17 11.25
C ASP A 146 -19.55 -4.17 12.41
N ILE A 147 -19.49 -4.65 13.66
CA ILE A 147 -19.30 -3.81 14.85
C ILE A 147 -17.80 -3.78 15.20
N PRO A 148 -17.16 -2.60 15.29
CA PRO A 148 -15.76 -2.49 15.67
C PRO A 148 -15.57 -2.91 17.14
N LEU A 149 -14.78 -3.96 17.37
CA LEU A 149 -14.40 -4.43 18.69
C LEU A 149 -13.06 -3.85 19.16
N TRP A 150 -12.13 -3.65 18.23
CA TRP A 150 -10.83 -3.09 18.54
C TRP A 150 -10.26 -2.28 17.38
N SER A 151 -9.66 -1.14 17.71
CA SER A 151 -8.85 -0.36 16.79
C SER A 151 -7.46 -0.09 17.35
N LYS A 152 -6.43 -0.52 16.64
CA LYS A 152 -5.05 -0.16 17.02
C LYS A 152 -4.79 1.32 16.79
N LEU A 153 -5.43 1.94 15.80
CA LEU A 153 -5.26 3.37 15.54
C LEU A 153 -5.79 4.21 16.70
N ASP A 154 -6.88 3.77 17.34
CA ASP A 154 -7.45 4.47 18.49
C ASP A 154 -6.70 4.17 19.80
N VAL A 155 -6.43 2.89 20.07
CA VAL A 155 -5.85 2.46 21.35
C VAL A 155 -4.31 2.55 21.36
N GLY A 156 -3.69 2.67 20.18
CA GLY A 156 -2.23 2.76 20.01
C GLY A 156 -1.49 1.42 20.19
N ARG A 157 -2.21 0.32 20.46
CA ARG A 157 -1.63 -1.03 20.64
C ARG A 157 -2.57 -2.11 20.10
N ILE A 158 -1.98 -3.29 19.87
CA ILE A 158 -2.72 -4.53 19.58
C ILE A 158 -3.29 -5.05 20.91
N PRO A 159 -4.52 -5.60 20.95
CA PRO A 159 -5.11 -6.08 22.20
C PRO A 159 -4.33 -7.27 22.75
N GLN A 160 -4.42 -7.53 24.05
CA GLN A 160 -3.96 -8.82 24.57
C GLN A 160 -5.00 -9.90 24.28
N ILE A 161 -4.58 -11.16 24.11
CA ILE A 161 -5.50 -12.28 23.82
C ILE A 161 -6.62 -12.39 24.87
N THR A 162 -6.30 -12.23 26.15
CA THR A 162 -7.27 -12.29 27.24
C THR A 162 -8.29 -11.15 27.20
N GLU A 163 -7.83 -9.93 26.88
CA GLU A 163 -8.67 -8.75 26.68
C GLU A 163 -9.64 -8.95 25.50
N LEU A 164 -9.12 -9.46 24.38
CA LEU A 164 -9.93 -9.76 23.21
C LEU A 164 -11.01 -10.80 23.49
N PHE A 165 -10.67 -11.89 24.18
CA PHE A 165 -11.67 -12.92 24.54
C PHE A 165 -12.76 -12.37 25.46
N GLY A 166 -12.41 -11.47 26.40
CA GLY A 166 -13.38 -10.79 27.24
C GLY A 166 -14.38 -9.97 26.42
N ILE A 167 -13.87 -9.18 25.45
CA ILE A 167 -14.70 -8.35 24.56
C ILE A 167 -15.61 -9.22 23.68
N ILE A 168 -15.07 -10.29 23.07
CA ILE A 168 -15.83 -11.24 22.25
C ILE A 168 -16.96 -11.87 23.07
N ASN A 169 -16.65 -12.37 24.27
CA ASN A 169 -17.65 -13.02 25.11
C ASN A 169 -18.75 -12.03 25.53
N ALA A 170 -18.39 -10.81 25.89
CA ALA A 170 -19.36 -9.76 26.20
C ALA A 170 -20.28 -9.47 25.01
N HIS A 171 -19.71 -9.38 23.80
CA HIS A 171 -20.46 -9.13 22.58
C HIS A 171 -21.41 -10.27 22.24
N LEU A 172 -20.94 -11.52 22.32
CA LEU A 172 -21.77 -12.72 22.08
C LEU A 172 -22.93 -12.80 23.09
N ASN A 173 -22.67 -12.64 24.39
CA ASN A 173 -23.71 -12.67 25.42
C ASN A 173 -24.79 -11.60 25.19
N LEU A 174 -24.36 -10.39 24.78
CA LEU A 174 -25.28 -9.31 24.45
C LEU A 174 -26.14 -9.67 23.24
N SER A 175 -25.54 -10.26 22.19
CA SER A 175 -26.28 -10.69 20.99
C SER A 175 -27.33 -11.77 21.30
N TYR A 176 -27.01 -12.74 22.16
CA TYR A 176 -27.99 -13.77 22.59
C TYR A 176 -29.13 -13.22 23.45
N THR A 177 -28.91 -12.12 24.16
CA THR A 177 -29.95 -11.51 25.01
C THR A 177 -30.96 -10.70 24.19
N LEU A 178 -30.59 -10.26 22.99
CA LEU A 178 -31.41 -9.44 22.10
C LEU A 178 -32.18 -10.24 21.04
N SER A 179 -32.01 -11.57 20.99
CA SER A 179 -32.70 -12.52 20.10
C SER A 179 -33.82 -13.27 20.81
#